data_AF-A0A8J4EE75-F1
#
_entry.id   AF-A0A8J4EE75-F1
#
_cell.length_a   1.000
_cell.length_b   1.000
_cell.length_c   1.000
_cell.angle_alpha   90.00
_cell.angle_beta   90.00
_cell.angle_gamma   90.00
#
_symmetry.space_group_name_H-M   'P 1'
#
loop_
_entity.id
_entity.type
_entity.pdbx_description
1 polymer ?
#
loop_
_entity_poly.entity_id
_entity_poly.type
_entity_poly.pdbx_seq_one_letter_code
_entity_poly.pdbx_strand_id
1 'polypeptide(L)'
;MLALGAEAAADEFERTSALRLPIVMADVRAAHVAGVPTLVEGPQLHPRAAATWSPVGAIWLVTTAERTRAARRQRLLRTDDDAARRRVDALVERDQVIGARLRSAAREAGHALVEVPTDVDWTGVVAAVRQAVEAVTAPFDRLAPGAALSSRRRHENDVVLRQIVAHERHIGATLPPFPYACVCGRSGCTDTVSATSAEYRASGGQLTL
;
A
#
# COMPACT_ATOMS: atom_id res chain seq x y z
N MET A 1 20.33 15.54 4.98
CA MET A 1 19.42 15.17 3.88
C MET A 1 18.48 16.33 3.56
N LEU A 2 17.39 16.57 4.30
CA LEU A 2 16.58 17.80 4.11
C LEU A 2 17.40 19.09 4.29
N ALA A 3 18.37 19.09 5.20
CA ALA A 3 19.29 20.21 5.40
C ALA A 3 20.19 20.53 4.19
N LEU A 4 20.29 19.61 3.22
CA LEU A 4 21.04 19.78 1.97
C LEU A 4 20.14 20.25 0.81
N GLY A 5 18.85 20.50 1.07
CA GLY A 5 17.87 20.96 0.09
C GLY A 5 16.94 19.85 -0.44
N ALA A 6 15.91 20.28 -1.18
CA ALA A 6 14.87 19.42 -1.73
C ALA A 6 15.40 18.44 -2.80
N GLU A 7 16.29 18.89 -3.69
CA GLU A 7 16.89 18.08 -4.76
C GLU A 7 17.75 16.95 -4.21
N ALA A 8 18.69 17.27 -3.30
CA ALA A 8 19.52 16.25 -2.64
C ALA A 8 18.66 15.22 -1.89
N ALA A 9 17.53 15.67 -1.32
CA ALA A 9 16.59 14.79 -0.65
C ALA A 9 15.77 13.91 -1.61
N ALA A 10 15.51 14.37 -2.84
CA ALA A 10 14.89 13.58 -3.89
C ALA A 10 15.87 12.56 -4.50
N ASP A 11 17.14 12.92 -4.69
CA ASP A 11 18.18 12.01 -5.18
C ASP A 11 18.36 10.80 -4.26
N GLU A 12 18.44 11.04 -2.96
CA GLU A 12 18.52 9.97 -1.97
C GLU A 12 17.24 9.13 -1.90
N PHE A 13 16.07 9.73 -2.14
CA PHE A 13 14.82 8.98 -2.26
C PHE A 13 14.90 7.97 -3.42
N GLU A 14 15.37 8.41 -4.59
CA GLU A 14 15.55 7.52 -5.75
C GLU A 14 16.59 6.44 -5.49
N ARG A 15 17.75 6.82 -4.92
CA ARG A 15 18.82 5.88 -4.55
C ARG A 15 18.31 4.81 -3.58
N THR A 16 17.58 5.22 -2.55
CA THR A 16 17.01 4.30 -1.56
C THR A 16 15.95 3.40 -2.19
N SER A 17 15.11 3.95 -3.07
CA SER A 17 14.08 3.20 -3.80
C SER A 17 14.72 2.09 -4.64
N ALA A 18 15.79 2.41 -5.37
CA ALA A 18 16.52 1.45 -6.19
C ALA A 18 17.19 0.34 -5.36
N LEU A 19 17.68 0.65 -4.16
CA LEU A 19 18.30 -0.33 -3.26
C LEU A 19 17.29 -1.25 -2.57
N ARG A 20 16.10 -0.75 -2.23
CA ARG A 20 15.09 -1.51 -1.47
C ARG A 20 14.24 -2.43 -2.33
N LEU A 21 13.93 -2.01 -3.57
CA LEU A 21 13.06 -2.77 -4.46
C LEU A 21 13.51 -4.23 -4.67
N PRO A 22 14.80 -4.53 -4.89
CA PRO A 22 15.24 -5.93 -5.03
C PRO A 22 14.90 -6.82 -3.84
N ILE A 23 14.96 -6.29 -2.62
CA ILE A 23 14.66 -7.05 -1.39
C ILE A 23 13.15 -7.34 -1.32
N VAL A 24 12.32 -6.31 -1.55
CA VAL A 24 10.85 -6.47 -1.58
C VAL A 24 10.45 -7.50 -2.64
N MET A 25 11.09 -7.46 -3.81
CA MET A 25 10.81 -8.40 -4.89
C MET A 25 11.29 -9.82 -4.59
N ALA A 26 12.41 -9.98 -3.86
CA ALA A 26 12.83 -11.30 -3.40
C ALA A 26 11.78 -11.92 -2.48
N ASP A 27 11.19 -11.12 -1.57
CA ASP A 27 10.10 -11.56 -0.69
C ASP A 27 8.84 -11.93 -1.48
N VAL A 28 8.44 -11.11 -2.46
CA VAL A 28 7.28 -11.39 -3.32
C VAL A 28 7.45 -12.69 -4.11
N ARG A 29 8.65 -12.94 -4.67
CA ARG A 29 8.96 -14.19 -5.38
C ARG A 29 8.96 -15.38 -4.42
N ALA A 30 9.59 -15.24 -3.26
CA ALA A 30 9.66 -16.29 -2.25
C ALA A 30 8.26 -16.68 -1.74
N ALA A 31 7.34 -15.73 -1.64
CA ALA A 31 5.98 -15.96 -1.18
C ALA A 31 5.14 -16.89 -2.07
N HIS A 32 5.58 -17.20 -3.31
CA HIS A 32 4.92 -18.15 -4.24
C HIS A 32 3.40 -18.04 -4.23
N VAL A 33 2.88 -16.88 -4.63
CA VAL A 33 1.45 -16.55 -4.54
C VAL A 33 0.67 -17.22 -5.68
N ALA A 34 0.68 -18.55 -5.78
CA ALA A 34 -0.22 -19.39 -6.60
C ALA A 34 -0.61 -18.86 -8.01
N GLY A 35 0.29 -18.15 -8.71
CA GLY A 35 0.00 -17.52 -10.00
C GLY A 35 -0.97 -16.32 -9.96
N VAL A 36 -1.33 -15.82 -8.77
CA VAL A 36 -2.22 -14.67 -8.58
C VAL A 36 -1.39 -13.37 -8.55
N PRO A 37 -1.80 -12.31 -9.28
CA PRO A 37 -1.17 -11.01 -9.18
C PRO A 37 -1.08 -10.52 -7.73
N THR A 38 0.12 -10.10 -7.31
CA THR A 38 0.36 -9.58 -5.97
C THR A 38 0.48 -8.06 -6.04
N LEU A 39 -0.34 -7.35 -5.26
CA LEU A 39 -0.21 -5.91 -5.09
C LEU A 39 0.92 -5.62 -4.10
N VAL A 40 1.88 -4.80 -4.53
CA VAL A 40 2.96 -4.30 -3.68
C VAL A 40 2.72 -2.81 -3.45
N GLU A 41 2.41 -2.45 -2.21
CA GLU A 41 2.33 -1.06 -1.76
C GLU A 41 3.52 -0.77 -0.85
N GLY A 42 4.23 0.33 -1.08
CA GLY A 42 5.37 0.70 -0.24
C GLY A 42 5.86 2.12 -0.51
N PRO A 43 6.41 2.80 0.52
CA PRO A 43 6.62 4.24 0.49
C PRO A 43 7.74 4.73 -0.45
N GLN A 44 8.43 3.83 -1.16
CA GLN A 44 9.62 4.16 -1.94
C GLN A 44 9.72 3.30 -3.22
N LEU A 45 8.64 3.25 -3.98
CA LEU A 45 8.63 2.68 -5.33
C LEU A 45 8.80 3.79 -6.37
N HIS A 46 9.85 3.70 -7.19
CA HIS A 46 10.11 4.63 -8.29
C HIS A 46 9.77 3.99 -9.66
N PRO A 47 9.12 4.68 -10.61
CA PRO A 47 8.72 4.10 -11.89
C PRO A 47 9.86 3.45 -12.68
N ARG A 48 11.02 4.12 -12.76
CA ARG A 48 12.20 3.55 -13.44
C ARG A 48 12.72 2.29 -12.75
N ALA A 49 12.67 2.25 -11.42
CA ALA A 49 13.08 1.05 -10.69
C ALA A 49 12.08 -0.08 -10.92
N ALA A 50 10.77 0.20 -10.86
CA ALA A 50 9.72 -0.77 -11.14
C ALA A 50 9.82 -1.36 -12.55
N ALA A 51 10.15 -0.55 -13.56
CA ALA A 51 10.32 -1.00 -14.95
C ALA A 51 11.36 -2.14 -15.09
N THR A 52 12.42 -2.15 -14.28
CA THR A 52 13.45 -3.22 -14.30
C THR A 52 12.93 -4.59 -13.85
N TRP A 53 11.78 -4.64 -13.19
CA TRP A 53 11.15 -5.87 -12.68
C TRP A 53 9.95 -6.31 -13.51
N SER A 54 9.58 -5.54 -14.53
CA SER A 54 8.47 -5.82 -15.45
C SER A 54 7.18 -6.24 -14.72
N PRO A 55 6.66 -5.43 -13.78
CA PRO A 55 5.37 -5.71 -13.17
C PRO A 55 4.30 -5.74 -14.25
N VAL A 56 3.27 -6.56 -14.03
CA VAL A 56 2.08 -6.60 -14.88
C VAL A 56 1.44 -5.21 -15.04
N GLY A 57 1.49 -4.42 -13.98
CA GLY A 57 1.00 -3.06 -13.94
C GLY A 57 1.58 -2.32 -12.75
N ALA A 58 1.63 -1.00 -12.86
CA ALA A 58 2.04 -0.14 -11.77
C ALA A 58 1.28 1.19 -11.83
N ILE A 59 0.90 1.69 -10.65
CA ILE A 59 0.05 2.87 -10.48
C ILE A 59 0.73 3.78 -9.45
N TRP A 60 0.91 5.05 -9.80
CA TRP A 60 1.44 6.05 -8.88
C TRP A 60 0.35 7.03 -8.47
N LEU A 61 0.24 7.27 -7.17
CA LEU A 61 -0.58 8.35 -6.60
C LEU A 61 0.35 9.53 -6.31
N VAL A 62 0.13 10.66 -6.98
CA VAL A 62 0.91 11.88 -6.76
C VAL A 62 0.02 12.98 -6.22
N THR A 63 0.36 13.50 -5.04
CA THR A 63 -0.42 14.55 -4.37
C THR A 63 0.01 15.94 -4.82
N THR A 64 -0.91 16.90 -4.77
CA THR A 64 -0.56 18.33 -4.89
C THR A 64 0.25 18.80 -3.68
N ALA A 65 0.91 19.94 -3.80
CA ALA A 65 1.71 20.52 -2.72
C ALA A 65 0.82 20.93 -1.54
N GLU A 66 -0.33 21.52 -1.83
CA GLU A 66 -1.32 21.97 -0.86
C GLU A 66 -1.89 20.79 -0.09
N ARG A 67 -2.21 19.68 -0.77
CA ARG A 67 -2.64 18.44 -0.12
C ARG A 67 -1.54 17.85 0.75
N THR A 68 -0.32 17.78 0.24
CA THR A 68 0.83 17.28 1.00
C THR A 68 1.04 18.10 2.27
N ARG A 69 0.95 19.43 2.17
CA ARG A 69 1.02 20.34 3.31
C ARG A 69 -0.11 20.10 4.31
N ALA A 70 -1.35 20.02 3.84
CA ALA A 70 -2.53 19.78 4.68
C ALA A 70 -2.41 18.43 5.44
N ALA A 71 -2.08 17.35 4.73
CA ALA A 71 -1.91 16.03 5.31
C ALA A 71 -0.76 15.97 6.33
N ARG A 72 0.38 16.63 6.03
CA ARG A 72 1.52 16.71 6.98
C ARG A 72 1.15 17.51 8.22
N ARG A 73 0.48 18.66 8.09
CA ARG A 73 0.01 19.44 9.23
C ARG A 73 -0.98 18.64 10.09
N GLN A 74 -1.95 17.96 9.47
CA GLN A 74 -2.91 17.13 10.21
C GLN A 74 -2.24 16.01 11.01
N ARG A 75 -1.21 15.35 10.45
CA ARG A 75 -0.44 14.33 11.18
C ARG A 75 0.29 14.94 12.38
N LEU A 76 0.79 16.16 12.25
CA LEU A 76 1.50 16.87 13.31
C LEU A 76 0.57 17.46 14.38
N LEU A 77 -0.71 17.71 14.09
CA LEU A 77 -1.69 18.10 15.13
C LEU A 77 -1.85 17.03 16.22
N ARG A 78 -1.42 15.78 15.94
CA ARG A 78 -1.48 14.66 16.89
C ARG A 78 -0.19 14.52 17.73
N THR A 79 0.79 15.41 17.55
CA THR A 79 2.12 15.36 18.18
C THR A 79 2.58 16.75 18.59
N ASP A 80 3.04 16.94 19.82
CA ASP A 80 3.53 18.24 20.28
C ASP A 80 5.02 18.46 19.92
N ASP A 81 5.32 18.48 18.61
CA ASP A 81 6.68 18.65 18.08
C ASP A 81 6.78 19.92 17.21
N ASP A 82 7.21 21.01 17.83
CA ASP A 82 7.46 22.31 17.18
C ASP A 82 8.56 22.25 16.11
N ALA A 83 9.58 21.40 16.29
CA ALA A 83 10.64 21.23 15.31
C ALA A 83 10.12 20.49 14.07
N ALA A 84 9.17 19.56 14.23
CA ALA A 84 8.48 18.93 13.11
C ALA A 84 7.55 19.92 12.38
N ARG A 85 6.83 20.78 13.11
CA ARG A 85 6.00 21.85 12.53
C ARG A 85 6.84 22.79 11.65
N ARG A 86 8.03 23.19 12.10
CA ARG A 86 8.97 24.04 11.33
C ARG A 86 9.57 23.35 10.08
N ARG A 87 9.53 22.02 10.00
CA ARG A 87 10.08 21.25 8.86
C ARG A 87 9.05 20.95 7.77
N VAL A 88 7.77 21.30 7.98
CA VAL A 88 6.70 20.95 7.02
C VAL A 88 6.97 21.52 5.64
N ASP A 89 7.36 22.79 5.53
CA ASP A 89 7.53 23.41 4.20
C ASP A 89 8.72 22.79 3.45
N ALA A 90 9.85 22.54 4.12
CA ALA A 90 10.98 21.80 3.53
C ALA A 90 10.60 20.36 3.09
N LEU A 91 9.71 19.69 3.83
CA LEU A 91 9.18 18.38 3.43
C LEU A 91 8.25 18.48 2.22
N VAL A 92 7.44 19.53 2.14
CA VAL A 92 6.55 19.79 1.00
C VAL A 92 7.37 20.09 -0.25
N GLU A 93 8.40 20.93 -0.15
CA GLU A 93 9.32 21.22 -1.25
C GLU A 93 10.00 19.96 -1.78
N ARG A 94 10.53 19.12 -0.87
CA ARG A 94 11.08 17.81 -1.24
C ARG A 94 10.04 16.96 -1.97
N ASP A 95 8.83 16.84 -1.42
CA ASP A 95 7.79 15.98 -2.01
C ASP A 95 7.30 16.52 -3.37
N GLN A 96 7.37 17.84 -3.60
CA GLN A 96 7.10 18.43 -4.93
C GLN A 96 8.15 18.00 -5.95
N VAL A 97 9.44 18.05 -5.58
CA VAL A 97 10.53 17.57 -6.46
C VAL A 97 10.35 16.08 -6.76
N ILE A 98 10.17 15.25 -5.73
CA ILE A 98 9.89 13.81 -5.89
C ILE A 98 8.67 13.60 -6.78
N GLY A 99 7.57 14.31 -6.54
CA GLY A 99 6.35 14.20 -7.33
C GLY A 99 6.54 14.58 -8.79
N ALA A 100 7.32 15.61 -9.10
CA ALA A 100 7.65 15.99 -10.47
C ALA A 100 8.45 14.88 -11.18
N ARG A 101 9.43 14.30 -10.50
CA ARG A 101 10.24 13.21 -11.04
C ARG A 101 9.43 11.93 -11.24
N LEU A 102 8.57 11.57 -10.28
CA LEU A 102 7.62 10.45 -10.41
C LEU A 102 6.69 10.64 -11.61
N ARG A 103 6.18 11.86 -11.84
CA ARG A 103 5.35 12.16 -13.03
C ARG A 103 6.12 11.94 -14.33
N SER A 104 7.34 12.45 -14.43
CA SER A 104 8.18 12.26 -15.63
C SER A 104 8.43 10.77 -15.86
N ALA A 105 8.90 10.08 -14.84
CA ALA A 105 9.27 8.68 -14.92
C ALA A 105 8.07 7.75 -15.22
N ALA A 106 6.88 8.02 -14.64
CA ALA A 106 5.69 7.25 -14.94
C ALA A 106 5.22 7.45 -16.39
N ARG A 107 5.28 8.69 -16.90
CA ARG A 107 4.96 8.99 -18.32
C ARG A 107 5.95 8.31 -19.26
N GLU A 108 7.24 8.41 -18.99
CA GLU A 108 8.30 7.75 -19.77
C GLU A 108 8.11 6.22 -19.83
N ALA A 109 7.68 5.62 -18.73
CA ALA A 109 7.45 4.17 -18.63
C ALA A 109 6.04 3.73 -19.08
N GLY A 110 5.18 4.66 -19.51
CA GLY A 110 3.81 4.34 -19.92
C GLY A 110 2.92 3.81 -18.78
N HIS A 111 3.23 4.15 -17.54
CA HIS A 111 2.50 3.68 -16.37
C HIS A 111 1.36 4.62 -15.96
N ALA A 112 0.34 4.05 -15.30
CA ALA A 112 -0.78 4.82 -14.80
C ALA A 112 -0.33 5.77 -13.67
N LEU A 113 -0.79 7.02 -13.74
CA LEU A 113 -0.57 8.02 -12.71
C LEU A 113 -1.90 8.70 -12.39
N VAL A 114 -2.24 8.71 -11.11
CA VAL A 114 -3.44 9.37 -10.59
C VAL A 114 -2.99 10.55 -9.75
N GLU A 115 -3.34 11.75 -10.19
CA GLU A 115 -3.13 12.95 -9.39
C GLU A 115 -4.22 13.07 -8.32
N VAL A 116 -3.81 13.38 -7.10
CA VAL A 116 -4.72 13.49 -5.95
C VAL A 116 -4.74 14.94 -5.49
N PRO A 117 -5.79 15.70 -5.85
CA PRO A 117 -5.89 17.12 -5.52
C PRO A 117 -6.28 17.35 -4.05
N THR A 118 -6.22 18.60 -3.60
CA THR A 118 -6.48 18.98 -2.20
C THR A 118 -7.96 18.80 -1.84
N ASP A 119 -8.85 19.29 -2.69
CA ASP A 119 -10.30 19.11 -2.71
C ASP A 119 -10.67 17.73 -3.28
N VAL A 120 -10.13 16.69 -2.65
CA VAL A 120 -10.27 15.33 -3.15
C VAL A 120 -11.72 14.87 -3.19
N ASP A 121 -12.17 14.52 -4.39
CA ASP A 121 -13.24 13.54 -4.53
C ASP A 121 -12.64 12.14 -4.43
N TRP A 122 -12.78 11.52 -3.24
CA TRP A 122 -12.30 10.16 -3.02
C TRP A 122 -13.01 9.13 -3.91
N THR A 123 -14.25 9.41 -4.31
CA THR A 123 -15.00 8.54 -5.24
C THR A 123 -14.30 8.50 -6.58
N GLY A 124 -13.96 9.66 -7.15
CA GLY A 124 -13.20 9.78 -8.38
C GLY A 124 -11.81 9.15 -8.31
N VAL A 125 -11.06 9.35 -7.22
CA VAL A 125 -9.73 8.74 -7.05
C VAL A 125 -9.83 7.21 -6.98
N VAL A 126 -10.78 6.67 -6.21
CA VAL A 126 -11.01 5.22 -6.11
C VAL A 126 -11.43 4.65 -7.46
N ALA A 127 -12.29 5.34 -8.21
CA ALA A 127 -12.69 4.93 -9.55
C ALA A 127 -11.49 4.89 -10.52
N ALA A 128 -10.63 5.91 -10.50
CA ALA A 128 -9.43 5.96 -11.34
C ALA A 128 -8.44 4.83 -11.01
N VAL A 129 -8.19 4.58 -9.72
CA VAL A 129 -7.33 3.48 -9.27
C VAL A 129 -7.94 2.13 -9.66
N ARG A 130 -9.25 1.95 -9.45
CA ARG A 130 -9.96 0.73 -9.83
C ARG A 130 -9.84 0.46 -11.33
N GLN A 131 -10.06 1.47 -12.17
CA GLN A 131 -9.94 1.35 -13.61
C GLN A 131 -8.52 0.94 -14.03
N ALA A 132 -7.49 1.54 -13.42
CA ALA A 132 -6.11 1.18 -13.69
C ALA A 132 -5.78 -0.26 -13.24
N VAL A 133 -6.29 -0.69 -12.09
CA VAL A 133 -6.14 -2.08 -11.60
C VAL A 133 -6.87 -3.06 -12.53
N GLU A 134 -8.10 -2.76 -12.94
CA GLU A 134 -8.89 -3.59 -13.84
C GLU A 134 -8.19 -3.75 -15.20
N ALA A 135 -7.62 -2.68 -15.76
CA ALA A 135 -6.90 -2.72 -17.01
C ALA A 135 -5.66 -3.65 -16.95
N VAL A 136 -4.87 -3.57 -15.87
CA VAL A 136 -3.65 -4.38 -15.73
C VAL A 136 -3.94 -5.83 -15.32
N THR A 137 -5.08 -6.07 -14.66
CA THR A 137 -5.47 -7.42 -14.23
C THR A 137 -6.40 -8.12 -15.21
N ALA A 138 -6.90 -7.44 -16.25
CA ALA A 138 -7.78 -8.02 -17.27
C ALA A 138 -7.25 -9.32 -17.91
N PRO A 139 -5.94 -9.52 -18.15
CA PRO A 139 -5.42 -10.77 -18.71
C PRO A 139 -5.40 -11.96 -17.75
N PHE A 140 -5.67 -11.74 -16.45
CA PHE A 140 -5.53 -12.78 -15.43
C PHE A 140 -6.89 -13.38 -15.10
N ASP A 141 -6.93 -14.71 -15.06
CA ASP A 141 -8.10 -15.41 -14.60
C ASP A 141 -8.37 -15.11 -13.12
N ARG A 142 -9.64 -14.83 -12.83
CA ARG A 142 -10.10 -14.77 -11.44
C ARG A 142 -10.05 -16.17 -10.85
N LEU A 143 -9.72 -16.25 -9.56
CA LEU A 143 -9.86 -17.50 -8.83
C LEU A 143 -11.32 -17.99 -8.89
N ALA A 144 -11.47 -19.28 -9.20
CA ALA A 144 -12.79 -19.91 -9.26
C ALA A 144 -13.49 -19.85 -7.88
N PRO A 145 -14.81 -19.58 -7.85
CA PRO A 145 -15.60 -19.70 -6.63
C PRO A 145 -15.46 -21.08 -5.98
N GLY A 146 -15.57 -21.12 -4.65
CA GLY A 146 -15.45 -22.34 -3.84
C GLY A 146 -14.08 -22.48 -3.17
N ALA A 147 -13.48 -23.68 -3.28
CA ALA A 147 -12.32 -24.07 -2.48
C ALA A 147 -11.09 -23.17 -2.70
N ALA A 148 -10.84 -22.73 -3.94
CA ALA A 148 -9.70 -21.87 -4.28
C ALA A 148 -9.81 -20.50 -3.60
N LEU A 149 -10.95 -19.81 -3.76
CA LEU A 149 -11.21 -18.54 -3.07
C LEU A 149 -11.21 -18.70 -1.54
N SER A 150 -11.83 -19.75 -1.03
CA SER A 150 -11.86 -20.05 0.41
C SER A 150 -10.45 -20.23 0.99
N SER A 151 -9.59 -20.99 0.29
CA SER A 151 -8.19 -21.19 0.69
C SER A 151 -7.39 -19.88 0.65
N ARG A 152 -7.61 -19.04 -0.37
CA ARG A 152 -6.97 -17.75 -0.46
C ARG A 152 -7.36 -16.82 0.69
N ARG A 153 -8.66 -16.75 1.02
CA ARG A 153 -9.15 -15.95 2.15
C ARG A 153 -8.60 -16.41 3.50
N ARG A 154 -8.48 -17.72 3.72
CA ARG A 154 -7.80 -18.25 4.92
C ARG A 154 -6.36 -17.76 5.00
N HIS A 155 -5.60 -17.88 3.92
CA HIS A 155 -4.22 -17.41 3.89
C HIS A 155 -4.10 -15.90 4.17
N GLU A 156 -4.98 -15.08 3.60
CA GLU A 156 -5.02 -13.64 3.85
C GLU A 156 -5.30 -13.33 5.33
N ASN A 157 -6.28 -14.00 5.93
CA ASN A 157 -6.57 -13.88 7.36
C ASN A 157 -5.39 -14.35 8.24
N ASP A 158 -4.69 -15.43 7.86
CA ASP A 158 -3.51 -15.92 8.58
C ASP A 158 -2.35 -14.91 8.55
N VAL A 159 -2.14 -14.24 7.41
CA VAL A 159 -1.16 -13.16 7.30
C VAL A 159 -1.52 -12.02 8.26
N VAL A 160 -2.79 -11.60 8.28
CA VAL A 160 -3.27 -10.55 9.18
C VAL A 160 -3.11 -10.96 10.65
N LEU A 161 -3.49 -12.20 11.00
CA LEU A 161 -3.32 -12.74 12.35
C LEU A 161 -1.85 -12.66 12.79
N ARG A 162 -0.90 -13.04 11.92
CA ARG A 162 0.54 -12.96 12.24
C ARG A 162 0.98 -11.52 12.53
N GLN A 163 0.48 -10.55 11.77
CA GLN A 163 0.80 -9.13 11.99
C GLN A 163 0.19 -8.61 13.31
N ILE A 164 -1.07 -8.93 13.59
CA ILE A 164 -1.75 -8.60 14.84
C ILE A 164 -0.94 -9.16 16.02
N VAL A 165 -0.60 -10.44 15.98
CA VAL A 165 0.12 -11.13 17.06
C VAL A 165 1.53 -10.55 17.26
N ALA A 166 2.23 -10.20 16.17
CA ALA A 166 3.52 -9.54 16.27
C ALA A 166 3.39 -8.17 16.94
N HIS A 167 2.33 -7.41 16.63
CA HIS A 167 2.07 -6.12 17.25
C HIS A 167 1.69 -6.26 18.73
N GLU A 168 0.79 -7.18 19.07
CA GLU A 168 0.40 -7.50 20.45
C GLU A 168 1.63 -7.83 21.31
N ARG A 169 2.55 -8.65 20.79
CA ARG A 169 3.82 -8.95 21.46
C ARG A 169 4.70 -7.72 21.65
N HIS A 170 4.74 -6.82 20.67
CA HIS A 170 5.54 -5.60 20.76
C HIS A 170 5.00 -4.63 21.83
N ILE A 171 3.68 -4.48 21.93
CA ILE A 171 3.04 -3.56 22.88
C ILE A 171 2.71 -4.20 24.23
N GLY A 172 2.80 -5.52 24.35
CA GLY A 172 2.50 -6.27 25.57
C GLY A 172 1.02 -6.32 25.94
N ALA A 173 0.12 -6.11 24.98
CA ALA A 173 -1.32 -6.03 25.19
C ALA A 173 -2.10 -6.64 24.01
N THR A 174 -3.27 -7.20 24.28
CA THR A 174 -4.19 -7.71 23.27
C THR A 174 -4.82 -6.54 22.50
N LEU A 175 -4.92 -6.66 21.18
CA LEU A 175 -5.59 -5.66 20.36
C LEU A 175 -7.12 -5.86 20.39
N PRO A 176 -7.90 -4.80 20.11
CA PRO A 176 -9.34 -4.93 19.89
C PRO A 176 -9.66 -5.93 18.76
N PRO A 177 -10.90 -6.45 18.73
CA PRO A 177 -11.36 -7.33 17.64
C PRO A 177 -11.09 -6.74 16.26
N PHE A 178 -10.61 -7.60 15.36
CA PHE A 178 -10.33 -7.29 13.96
C PHE A 178 -11.40 -7.93 13.05
N PRO A 179 -11.83 -7.25 11.97
CA PRO A 179 -12.79 -7.80 11.01
C PRO A 179 -12.10 -8.76 10.03
N TYR A 180 -12.01 -10.05 10.39
CA TYR A 180 -11.47 -11.08 9.50
C TYR A 180 -12.44 -11.35 8.34
N ALA A 181 -11.91 -11.58 7.14
CA ALA A 181 -12.74 -11.83 5.96
C ALA A 181 -13.42 -13.22 6.05
N CYS A 182 -14.67 -13.30 5.61
CA CYS A 182 -15.38 -14.57 5.50
C CYS A 182 -14.68 -15.52 4.51
N VAL A 183 -14.57 -16.80 4.87
CA VAL A 183 -13.88 -17.83 4.07
C VAL A 183 -14.84 -18.71 3.26
N CYS A 184 -16.09 -18.30 3.05
CA CYS A 184 -17.13 -19.09 2.38
C CYS A 184 -16.82 -19.46 0.92
N GLY A 185 -15.87 -18.76 0.28
CA GLY A 185 -15.49 -19.01 -1.13
C GLY A 185 -16.48 -18.48 -2.17
N ARG A 186 -17.55 -17.77 -1.76
CA ARG A 186 -18.44 -17.07 -2.71
C ARG A 186 -17.68 -15.91 -3.37
N SER A 187 -17.86 -15.78 -4.69
CA SER A 187 -17.33 -14.62 -5.42
C SER A 187 -17.96 -13.33 -4.90
N GLY A 188 -17.15 -12.29 -4.69
CA GLY A 188 -17.64 -10.99 -4.25
C GLY A 188 -18.14 -10.93 -2.80
N CYS A 189 -17.93 -11.96 -1.98
CA CYS A 189 -18.27 -11.89 -0.55
C CYS A 189 -17.45 -10.78 0.14
N THR A 190 -18.16 -9.82 0.73
CA THR A 190 -17.62 -8.69 1.51
C THR A 190 -17.84 -8.87 3.01
N ASP A 191 -18.40 -10.01 3.41
CA ASP A 191 -18.73 -10.29 4.81
C ASP A 191 -17.47 -10.42 5.66
N THR A 192 -17.53 -9.92 6.88
CA THR A 192 -16.44 -10.01 7.86
C THR A 192 -16.95 -10.51 9.20
N VAL A 193 -16.11 -11.23 9.93
CA VAL A 193 -16.36 -11.66 11.30
C VAL A 193 -15.39 -10.95 12.23
N SER A 194 -15.94 -10.21 13.19
CA SER A 194 -15.16 -9.51 14.20
C SER A 194 -14.67 -10.50 15.26
N ALA A 195 -13.34 -10.61 15.43
CA ALA A 195 -12.74 -11.50 16.42
C ALA A 195 -11.38 -10.96 16.90
N THR A 196 -11.01 -11.26 18.14
CA THR A 196 -9.64 -11.09 18.64
C THR A 196 -8.70 -12.14 18.01
N SER A 197 -7.38 -11.97 18.19
CA SER A 197 -6.39 -12.95 17.73
C SER A 197 -6.57 -14.32 18.40
N ALA A 198 -7.03 -14.35 19.66
CA ALA A 198 -7.30 -15.58 20.39
C ALA A 198 -8.57 -16.30 19.87
N GLU A 199 -9.67 -15.57 19.68
CA GLU A 199 -10.92 -16.12 19.15
C GLU A 199 -10.76 -16.65 17.73
N TYR A 200 -10.03 -15.92 16.87
CA TYR A 200 -9.74 -16.37 15.51
C TYR A 200 -8.94 -17.68 15.48
N ARG A 201 -7.97 -17.85 16.39
CA ARG A 201 -7.24 -19.11 16.51
C ARG A 201 -8.12 -20.24 17.01
N ALA A 202 -8.99 -19.96 17.98
CA ALA A 202 -9.89 -20.96 18.57
C ALA A 202 -10.89 -21.51 17.53
N SER A 203 -11.27 -20.72 16.52
CA SER A 203 -12.12 -21.18 15.41
C SER A 203 -11.38 -22.00 14.35
N GLY A 204 -10.07 -22.25 14.51
CA GLY A 204 -9.25 -22.92 13.50
C GLY A 204 -9.15 -22.14 12.19
N GLY A 205 -9.32 -20.81 12.24
CA GLY A 205 -9.34 -19.94 11.06
C GLY A 205 -10.56 -20.12 10.15
N GLN A 206 -11.59 -20.82 10.62
CA GLN A 206 -12.84 -21.05 9.89
C GLN A 206 -13.92 -20.09 10.39
N LEU A 207 -13.94 -18.88 9.82
CA LEU A 207 -14.99 -17.90 10.08
C LEU A 207 -15.90 -17.79 8.86
N THR A 208 -17.12 -18.30 9.01
CA THR A 208 -18.23 -18.13 8.07
C THR A 208 -19.41 -17.53 8.83
N LEU A 209 -20.12 -16.61 8.19
CA LEU A 209 -21.44 -16.16 8.65
C LEU A 209 -22.51 -17.18 8.25
#